data_AF-A0A8H6NMY1-F1
#
_entry.id   AF-A0A8H6NMY1-F1
#
_cell.length_a   1.000
_cell.length_b   1.000
_cell.length_c   1.000
_cell.angle_alpha   90.00
_cell.angle_beta   90.00
_cell.angle_gamma   90.00
#
_symmetry.space_group_name_H-M   'P 1'
#
loop_
_entity.id
_entity.type
_entity.pdbx_description
1 polymer ?
#
loop_
_entity_poly.entity_id
_entity_poly.type
_entity_poly.pdbx_seq_one_letter_code
_entity_poly.pdbx_strand_id
1 'polypeptide(L)'
;MQLSTLVLSFGLLAAQSVLGAPSGLDGRDVAESIVNATALGVDVYGSIPSDAVEIQAGQYTAEPGTKAWAWIRAQIDLPASEEVEKRQTWANIGIGMFAQDWCNGQAAWFDNVQYGVQHYDTVNHFSVGISYRGLRSNEQLDFSRRNGNDWCGTYLYSAGQNTPVGCFNSQLINCFRLTIR
;
A
#
# COMPACT_ATOMS: atom_id res chain seq x y z
N MET A 1 71.16 7.06 15.17
CA MET A 1 70.03 7.91 14.72
C MET A 1 68.94 6.97 14.23
N GLN A 2 67.99 6.63 15.10
CA GLN A 2 66.84 5.78 14.79
C GLN A 2 65.73 6.67 14.24
N LEU A 3 65.36 6.47 12.97
CA LEU A 3 64.14 7.05 12.40
C LEU A 3 62.99 6.05 12.59
N SER A 4 62.06 6.41 13.47
CA SER A 4 60.77 5.74 13.63
C SER A 4 59.85 6.09 12.47
N THR A 5 59.53 5.12 11.62
CA THR A 5 58.54 5.27 10.55
C THR A 5 57.16 4.89 11.08
N LEU A 6 56.29 5.89 11.26
CA LEU A 6 54.90 5.75 11.69
C LEU A 6 54.07 5.47 10.43
N VAL A 7 53.64 4.21 10.24
CA VAL A 7 52.74 3.84 9.14
C VAL A 7 51.31 4.19 9.54
N LEU A 8 50.77 5.25 8.93
CA LEU A 8 49.36 5.65 9.00
C LEU A 8 48.50 4.67 8.20
N SER A 9 47.73 3.85 8.91
CA SER A 9 46.72 2.96 8.35
C SER A 9 45.46 3.75 7.98
N PHE A 10 45.32 4.15 6.72
CA PHE A 10 44.04 4.60 6.19
C PHE A 10 43.27 3.38 5.67
N GLY A 11 42.23 3.00 6.41
CA GLY A 11 41.31 1.92 6.05
C GLY A 11 40.56 2.27 4.77
N LEU A 12 40.86 1.52 3.71
CA LEU A 12 40.10 1.49 2.47
C LEU A 12 39.22 0.24 2.50
N LEU A 13 37.94 0.36 2.85
CA LEU A 13 36.97 -0.72 2.63
C LEU A 13 35.63 -0.15 2.14
N ALA A 14 35.51 -0.19 0.81
CA ALA A 14 34.38 -0.63 0.01
C ALA A 14 32.96 -0.25 0.46
N ALA A 15 32.35 0.56 -0.40
CA ALA A 15 30.91 0.68 -0.57
C ALA A 15 30.23 -0.70 -0.65
N GLN A 16 29.22 -0.93 0.17
CA GLN A 16 28.18 -1.91 -0.09
C GLN A 16 26.83 -1.20 -0.02
N SER A 17 26.48 -0.53 -1.12
CA SER A 17 25.10 -0.24 -1.46
C SER A 17 24.39 -1.57 -1.71
N VAL A 18 23.78 -2.14 -0.67
CA VAL A 18 22.82 -3.23 -0.81
C VAL A 18 21.46 -2.61 -1.11
N LEU A 19 21.28 -2.25 -2.37
CA LEU A 19 19.96 -2.16 -3.01
C LEU A 19 20.05 -3.07 -4.24
N GLY A 20 20.21 -4.36 -3.96
CA GLY A 20 19.92 -5.40 -4.94
C GLY A 20 18.42 -5.45 -5.14
N ALA A 21 17.90 -4.57 -5.99
CA ALA A 21 16.63 -4.82 -6.64
C ALA A 21 16.83 -6.07 -7.53
N PRO A 22 16.09 -7.16 -7.32
CA PRO A 22 16.17 -8.28 -8.22
C PRO A 22 15.49 -7.91 -9.54
N SER A 23 16.22 -8.28 -10.60
CA SER A 23 15.71 -8.87 -11.82
C SER A 23 15.11 -7.95 -12.88
N GLY A 24 15.87 -7.87 -13.97
CA GLY A 24 15.35 -7.51 -15.28
C GLY A 24 14.17 -8.40 -15.68
N LEU A 25 13.30 -7.74 -16.43
CA LEU A 25 12.14 -8.28 -17.13
C LEU A 25 12.56 -9.41 -18.08
N ASP A 26 12.09 -10.63 -17.82
CA ASP A 26 11.83 -11.61 -18.88
C ASP A 26 10.73 -12.57 -18.41
N GLY A 27 9.52 -12.40 -18.97
CA GLY A 27 8.28 -13.08 -18.55
C GLY A 27 7.65 -12.45 -17.30
N ARG A 28 6.53 -11.72 -17.45
CA ARG A 28 5.76 -11.27 -16.27
C ARG A 28 5.21 -12.51 -15.58
N ASP A 29 5.87 -12.97 -14.53
CA ASP A 29 5.24 -13.82 -13.53
C ASP A 29 3.99 -13.09 -13.05
N VAL A 30 2.83 -13.60 -13.44
CA VAL A 30 1.54 -13.08 -12.99
C VAL A 30 1.51 -13.29 -11.48
N ALA A 31 1.30 -12.21 -10.72
CA ALA A 31 1.30 -12.28 -9.27
C ALA A 31 0.33 -13.37 -8.78
N GLU A 32 0.75 -14.11 -7.75
CA GLU A 32 0.00 -15.25 -7.23
C GLU A 32 -1.45 -14.86 -6.83
N SER A 33 -1.63 -13.65 -6.30
CA SER A 33 -2.95 -13.11 -5.96
C SER A 33 -3.90 -13.03 -7.16
N ILE A 34 -3.40 -12.65 -8.34
CA ILE A 34 -4.16 -12.56 -9.58
C ILE A 34 -4.53 -13.97 -10.06
N VAL A 35 -3.59 -14.91 -10.01
CA VAL A 35 -3.82 -16.32 -10.36
C VAL A 35 -4.89 -16.93 -9.44
N ASN A 36 -4.75 -16.73 -8.13
CA ASN A 36 -5.67 -17.24 -7.11
C ASN A 36 -7.08 -16.63 -7.27
N ALA A 37 -7.20 -15.33 -7.52
CA ALA A 37 -8.49 -14.69 -7.78
C ALA A 37 -9.14 -15.22 -9.07
N THR A 38 -8.36 -15.36 -10.14
CA THR A 38 -8.86 -15.89 -11.42
C THR A 38 -9.32 -17.34 -11.26
N ALA A 39 -8.62 -18.17 -10.48
CA ALA A 39 -9.02 -19.54 -10.17
C ALA A 39 -10.35 -19.63 -9.39
N LEU A 40 -10.69 -18.59 -8.62
CA LEU A 40 -11.99 -18.46 -7.96
C LEU A 40 -13.11 -17.90 -8.88
N GLY A 41 -12.80 -17.68 -10.16
CA GLY A 41 -13.71 -17.10 -11.15
C GLY A 41 -13.99 -15.62 -10.91
N VAL A 42 -13.05 -14.90 -10.30
CA VAL A 42 -13.13 -13.45 -10.10
C VAL A 42 -12.59 -12.75 -11.35
N ASP A 43 -13.35 -11.80 -11.87
CA ASP A 43 -12.85 -10.84 -12.85
C ASP A 43 -12.07 -9.74 -12.13
N VAL A 44 -10.73 -9.85 -12.15
CA VAL A 44 -9.84 -8.88 -11.48
C VAL A 44 -9.83 -7.50 -12.15
N TYR A 45 -10.36 -7.35 -13.37
CA TYR A 45 -10.51 -6.06 -14.04
C TYR A 45 -11.94 -5.51 -13.93
N GLY A 46 -12.86 -6.32 -13.41
CA GLY A 46 -14.25 -5.96 -13.17
C GLY A 46 -14.45 -5.25 -11.83
N SER A 47 -15.71 -4.96 -11.52
CA SER A 47 -16.12 -4.41 -10.24
C SER A 47 -15.83 -5.37 -9.09
N ILE A 48 -15.70 -4.83 -7.87
CA ILE A 48 -15.61 -5.65 -6.66
C ILE A 48 -16.77 -6.68 -6.60
N PRO A 49 -16.48 -7.96 -6.30
CA PRO A 49 -17.51 -8.98 -6.13
C PRO A 49 -18.57 -8.62 -5.10
N SER A 50 -19.80 -9.10 -5.31
CA SER A 50 -20.97 -8.77 -4.49
C SER A 50 -20.98 -9.39 -3.09
N ASP A 51 -20.01 -10.25 -2.77
CA ASP A 51 -19.81 -10.79 -1.42
C ASP A 51 -18.98 -9.86 -0.52
N ALA A 52 -18.56 -8.70 -1.04
CA ALA A 52 -18.03 -7.60 -0.23
C ALA A 52 -19.13 -6.98 0.65
N VAL A 53 -18.76 -6.55 1.85
CA VAL A 53 -19.66 -5.77 2.73
C VAL A 53 -19.37 -4.29 2.51
N GLU A 54 -20.28 -3.58 1.88
CA GLU A 54 -20.18 -2.12 1.74
C GLU A 54 -20.58 -1.44 3.06
N ILE A 55 -19.65 -0.72 3.67
CA ILE A 55 -19.88 0.00 4.93
C ILE A 55 -20.44 1.40 4.64
N GLN A 56 -19.91 2.03 3.60
CA GLN A 56 -20.35 3.30 3.04
C GLN A 56 -19.91 3.36 1.58
N ALA A 57 -20.46 4.31 0.80
CA ALA A 57 -20.17 4.42 -0.62
C ALA A 57 -18.65 4.46 -0.90
N GLY A 58 -18.16 3.47 -1.63
CA GLY A 58 -16.73 3.35 -1.99
C GLY A 58 -15.83 2.74 -0.90
N GLN A 59 -16.39 2.33 0.24
CA GLN A 59 -15.70 1.59 1.29
C GLN A 59 -16.29 0.19 1.45
N TYR A 60 -15.44 -0.81 1.25
CA TYR A 60 -15.81 -2.21 1.31
C TYR A 60 -14.94 -2.95 2.33
N THR A 61 -15.50 -3.95 2.99
CA THR A 61 -14.73 -4.91 3.79
C THR A 61 -14.94 -6.33 3.27
N ALA A 62 -13.90 -7.15 3.42
CA ALA A 62 -13.94 -8.54 2.99
C ALA A 62 -13.08 -9.43 3.89
N GLU A 63 -13.58 -10.63 4.17
CA GLU A 63 -12.87 -11.65 4.95
C GLU A 63 -12.05 -12.58 4.06
N PRO A 64 -10.90 -13.08 4.53
CA PRO A 64 -10.12 -14.09 3.81
C PRO A 64 -10.97 -15.28 3.36
N GLY A 65 -10.78 -15.70 2.11
CA GLY A 65 -11.53 -16.81 1.50
C GLY A 65 -12.78 -16.39 0.72
N THR A 66 -13.20 -15.13 0.80
CA THR A 66 -14.25 -14.56 -0.06
C THR A 66 -13.70 -14.19 -1.44
N LYS A 67 -14.58 -14.07 -2.44
CA LYS A 67 -14.21 -13.58 -3.78
C LYS A 67 -13.82 -12.11 -3.74
N ALA A 68 -14.55 -11.30 -2.97
CA ALA A 68 -14.21 -9.91 -2.73
C ALA A 68 -12.81 -9.73 -2.14
N TRP A 69 -12.43 -10.55 -1.16
CA TRP A 69 -11.08 -10.50 -0.59
C TRP A 69 -10.01 -10.84 -1.63
N ALA A 70 -10.24 -11.90 -2.42
CA ALA A 70 -9.31 -12.27 -3.49
C ALA A 70 -9.19 -11.17 -4.54
N TRP A 71 -10.29 -10.49 -4.88
CA TRP A 71 -10.29 -9.32 -5.75
C TRP A 71 -9.46 -8.17 -5.16
N ILE A 72 -9.69 -7.80 -3.89
CA ILE A 72 -8.96 -6.72 -3.20
C ILE A 72 -7.46 -7.02 -3.19
N ARG A 73 -7.07 -8.26 -2.86
CA ARG A 73 -5.66 -8.64 -2.85
C ARG A 73 -5.06 -8.57 -4.25
N ALA A 74 -5.77 -9.02 -5.28
CA ALA A 74 -5.32 -8.95 -6.66
C ALA A 74 -5.15 -7.49 -7.13
N GLN A 75 -6.03 -6.56 -6.73
CA GLN A 75 -5.91 -5.14 -7.11
C GLN A 75 -4.56 -4.54 -6.71
N ILE A 76 -4.01 -4.91 -5.56
CA ILE A 76 -2.73 -4.38 -5.08
C ILE A 76 -1.54 -4.83 -5.94
N ASP A 77 -1.65 -5.99 -6.58
CA ASP A 77 -0.57 -6.55 -7.42
C ASP A 77 -0.80 -6.30 -8.92
N LEU A 78 -1.94 -5.71 -9.30
CA LEU A 78 -2.14 -5.26 -10.67
C LEU A 78 -1.15 -4.13 -11.00
N PRO A 79 -0.62 -4.09 -12.24
CA PRO A 79 0.17 -2.96 -12.67
C PRO A 79 -0.68 -1.69 -12.62
N ALA A 80 -0.02 -0.54 -12.42
CA ALA A 80 -0.71 0.74 -12.46
C ALA A 80 -1.49 0.89 -13.78
N SER A 81 -2.76 1.26 -13.67
CA SER A 81 -3.63 1.58 -14.78
C SER A 81 -3.61 3.09 -15.02
N GLU A 82 -3.60 3.49 -16.29
CA GLU A 82 -3.80 4.90 -16.67
C GLU A 82 -5.27 5.26 -16.54
N GLU A 83 -5.81 5.29 -15.33
CA GLU A 83 -7.13 5.88 -15.13
C GLU A 83 -7.06 7.40 -15.30
N VAL A 84 -8.03 7.94 -16.04
CA VAL A 84 -8.18 9.39 -16.25
C VAL A 84 -8.40 10.07 -14.90
N GLU A 85 -7.64 11.14 -14.66
CA GLU A 85 -7.76 11.95 -13.45
C GLU A 85 -9.21 12.41 -13.25
N LYS A 86 -9.86 11.86 -12.21
CA LYS A 86 -11.18 12.30 -11.78
C LYS A 86 -11.03 13.67 -11.08
N ARG A 87 -12.13 14.41 -11.02
CA ARG A 87 -12.27 15.80 -10.51
C ARG A 87 -11.31 16.11 -9.34
N GLN A 88 -10.79 17.35 -9.26
CA GLN A 88 -9.77 17.81 -8.30
C GLN A 88 -9.95 17.43 -6.81
N THR A 89 -11.14 17.03 -6.38
CA THR A 89 -11.43 16.58 -5.00
C THR A 89 -11.10 15.11 -4.73
N TRP A 90 -11.00 14.27 -5.76
CA TRP A 90 -10.87 12.82 -5.65
C TRP A 90 -9.61 12.33 -6.35
N ALA A 91 -8.91 11.39 -5.73
CA ALA A 91 -7.79 10.67 -6.32
C ALA A 91 -8.30 9.37 -6.94
N ASN A 92 -7.93 9.12 -8.19
CA ASN A 92 -8.08 7.83 -8.87
C ASN A 92 -7.04 6.82 -8.34
N ILE A 93 -7.15 6.47 -7.07
CA ILE A 93 -6.25 5.56 -6.34
C ILE A 93 -7.10 4.66 -5.46
N GLY A 94 -6.74 3.37 -5.44
CA GLY A 94 -7.33 2.39 -4.53
C GLY A 94 -6.41 2.22 -3.33
N ILE A 95 -6.98 2.23 -2.12
CA ILE A 95 -6.23 1.97 -0.89
C ILE A 95 -6.85 0.78 -0.17
N GLY A 96 -6.04 -0.26 0.04
CA GLY A 96 -6.37 -1.40 0.88
C GLY A 96 -5.70 -1.29 2.23
N MET A 97 -6.42 -1.53 3.32
CA MET A 97 -5.87 -1.72 4.66
C MET A 97 -6.12 -3.16 5.08
N PHE A 98 -5.14 -3.81 5.70
CA PHE A 98 -5.18 -5.24 5.97
C PHE A 98 -4.82 -5.54 7.43
N ALA A 99 -5.57 -6.46 8.04
CA ALA A 99 -5.45 -6.82 9.46
C ALA A 99 -4.19 -7.65 9.80
N GLN A 100 -3.36 -8.01 8.82
CA GLN A 100 -2.07 -8.69 9.02
C GLN A 100 -1.00 -8.11 8.08
N ASP A 101 0.23 -8.57 8.25
CA ASP A 101 1.36 -8.19 7.40
C ASP A 101 1.18 -8.65 5.95
N TRP A 102 1.87 -7.99 5.03
CA TRP A 102 1.93 -8.34 3.61
C TRP A 102 0.57 -8.44 2.92
N CYS A 103 -0.35 -7.56 3.30
CA CYS A 103 -1.71 -7.44 2.76
C CYS A 103 -2.54 -8.72 2.95
N ASN A 104 -2.41 -9.35 4.13
CA ASN A 104 -3.17 -10.54 4.51
C ASN A 104 -4.22 -10.22 5.61
N GLY A 105 -5.07 -11.20 5.91
CA GLY A 105 -6.14 -11.04 6.90
C GLY A 105 -7.31 -10.21 6.37
N GLN A 106 -8.24 -9.85 7.24
CA GLN A 106 -9.40 -9.03 6.88
C GLN A 106 -8.96 -7.73 6.18
N ALA A 107 -9.63 -7.39 5.10
CA ALA A 107 -9.29 -6.24 4.27
C ALA A 107 -10.40 -5.19 4.33
N ALA A 108 -10.00 -3.92 4.43
CA ALA A 108 -10.83 -2.76 4.14
C ALA A 108 -10.31 -2.11 2.85
N TRP A 109 -11.19 -1.88 1.89
CA TRP A 109 -10.89 -1.31 0.58
C TRP A 109 -11.60 0.02 0.41
N PHE A 110 -10.84 1.01 -0.07
CA PHE A 110 -11.31 2.35 -0.36
C PHE A 110 -11.03 2.66 -1.82
N ASP A 111 -12.09 2.75 -2.60
CA ASP A 111 -12.02 3.16 -4.01
C ASP A 111 -12.26 4.67 -4.13
N ASN A 112 -11.62 5.29 -5.12
CA ASN A 112 -11.67 6.73 -5.38
C ASN A 112 -11.49 7.54 -4.09
N VAL A 113 -10.29 7.53 -3.52
CA VAL A 113 -10.02 8.22 -2.25
C VAL A 113 -10.17 9.74 -2.36
N GLN A 114 -10.94 10.37 -1.47
CA GLN A 114 -11.07 11.83 -1.40
C GLN A 114 -9.84 12.49 -0.74
N TYR A 115 -9.33 13.57 -1.33
CA TYR A 115 -8.25 14.36 -0.71
C TYR A 115 -8.73 15.10 0.54
N GLY A 116 -7.86 15.16 1.55
CA GLY A 116 -8.07 15.89 2.80
C GLY A 116 -9.06 15.23 3.77
N VAL A 117 -9.69 14.13 3.38
CA VAL A 117 -10.66 13.39 4.20
C VAL A 117 -9.99 12.24 4.93
N GLN A 118 -10.39 12.06 6.19
CA GLN A 118 -10.00 10.91 7.00
C GLN A 118 -10.85 9.70 6.64
N HIS A 119 -10.20 8.67 6.11
CA HIS A 119 -10.79 7.37 5.84
C HIS A 119 -10.37 6.42 6.95
N TYR A 120 -11.31 5.70 7.53
CA TYR A 120 -11.01 4.81 8.63
C TYR A 120 -11.79 3.50 8.54
N ASP A 121 -11.25 2.50 9.20
CA ASP A 121 -11.96 1.26 9.51
C ASP A 121 -11.88 0.97 11.01
N THR A 122 -12.79 0.13 11.49
CA THR A 122 -12.98 -0.14 12.92
C THR A 122 -12.12 -1.30 13.44
N VAL A 123 -11.34 -1.93 12.56
CA VAL A 123 -10.39 -2.98 12.88
C VAL A 123 -8.96 -2.41 12.88
N ASN A 124 -8.05 -3.12 13.56
CA ASN A 124 -6.62 -2.80 13.55
C ASN A 124 -5.96 -3.37 12.30
N HIS A 125 -5.24 -2.51 11.57
CA HIS A 125 -4.55 -2.88 10.34
C HIS A 125 -3.04 -2.74 10.50
N PHE A 126 -2.29 -3.61 9.83
CA PHE A 126 -0.83 -3.75 9.94
C PHE A 126 -0.12 -3.78 8.57
N SER A 127 -0.87 -3.69 7.48
CA SER A 127 -0.29 -3.38 6.18
C SER A 127 -1.26 -2.60 5.31
N VAL A 128 -0.69 -1.96 4.28
CA VAL A 128 -1.40 -1.09 3.35
C VAL A 128 -1.01 -1.47 1.94
N GLY A 129 -2.02 -1.54 1.07
CA GLY A 129 -1.86 -1.69 -0.36
C GLY A 129 -2.28 -0.41 -1.09
N ILE A 130 -1.49 0.01 -2.06
CA ILE A 130 -1.82 1.08 -3.01
C ILE A 130 -2.07 0.45 -4.38
N SER A 131 -3.14 0.87 -5.06
CA SER A 131 -3.53 0.36 -6.38
C SER A 131 -3.98 1.46 -7.33
N TYR A 132 -4.19 1.09 -8.60
CA TYR A 132 -4.44 1.92 -9.78
C TYR A 132 -3.26 2.81 -10.17
N ARG A 133 -2.69 3.55 -9.22
CA ARG A 133 -1.45 4.32 -9.42
C ARG A 133 -0.72 4.55 -8.10
N GLY A 134 0.57 4.85 -8.19
CA GLY A 134 1.33 5.33 -7.04
C GLY A 134 0.92 6.75 -6.61
N LEU A 135 1.44 7.18 -5.47
CA LEU A 135 1.38 8.56 -5.02
C LEU A 135 2.19 9.45 -5.97
N ARG A 136 1.66 10.63 -6.30
CA ARG A 136 2.35 11.65 -7.10
C ARG A 136 3.40 12.39 -6.27
N SER A 137 4.21 13.20 -6.94
CA SER A 137 5.24 14.02 -6.31
C SER A 137 4.70 15.09 -5.36
N ASN A 138 3.43 15.46 -5.49
CA ASN A 138 2.74 16.40 -4.60
C ASN A 138 1.71 15.71 -3.69
N GLU A 139 1.75 14.38 -3.57
CA GLU A 139 0.81 13.64 -2.73
C GLU A 139 1.51 13.02 -1.52
N GLN A 140 0.75 12.88 -0.44
CA GLN A 140 1.19 12.20 0.76
C GLN A 140 0.03 11.45 1.40
N LEU A 141 0.30 10.22 1.84
CA LEU A 141 -0.65 9.38 2.57
C LEU A 141 -0.27 9.37 4.05
N ASP A 142 -1.03 10.08 4.87
CA ASP A 142 -0.86 10.14 6.31
C ASP A 142 -1.57 8.98 6.99
N PHE A 143 -0.96 8.37 7.99
CA PHE A 143 -1.55 7.31 8.78
C PHE A 143 -1.70 7.69 10.24
N SER A 144 -2.84 7.28 10.80
CA SER A 144 -3.20 7.47 12.19
C SER A 144 -3.74 6.19 12.80
N ARG A 145 -3.72 6.13 14.13
CA ARG A 145 -4.41 5.10 14.91
C ARG A 145 -5.42 5.71 15.86
N ARG A 146 -6.30 4.84 16.36
CA ARG A 146 -7.30 5.18 17.35
C ARG A 146 -6.69 5.76 18.62
N ASN A 147 -7.30 6.83 19.13
CA ASN A 147 -7.06 7.36 20.46
C ASN A 147 -8.40 7.73 21.10
N GLY A 148 -8.75 7.07 22.21
CA GLY A 148 -10.09 7.20 22.82
C GLY A 148 -11.20 6.80 21.86
N ASN A 149 -12.03 7.77 21.45
CA ASN A 149 -13.17 7.58 20.54
C ASN A 149 -12.89 8.04 19.10
N ASP A 150 -11.71 8.59 18.83
CA ASP A 150 -11.32 9.04 17.49
C ASP A 150 -10.44 7.98 16.83
N TRP A 151 -10.92 7.38 15.74
CA TRP A 151 -10.19 6.37 14.94
C TRP A 151 -8.93 6.93 14.27
N CYS A 152 -8.83 8.25 14.14
CA CYS A 152 -7.71 8.97 13.56
C CYS A 152 -6.93 9.81 14.59
N GLY A 153 -7.20 9.60 15.89
CA GLY A 153 -6.82 10.54 16.96
C GLY A 153 -5.33 10.64 17.29
N THR A 154 -4.49 9.72 16.82
CA THR A 154 -3.02 9.84 16.94
C THR A 154 -2.37 9.64 15.58
N TYR A 155 -1.76 10.69 15.03
CA TYR A 155 -0.88 10.62 13.86
C TYR A 155 0.34 9.74 14.17
N LEU A 156 0.77 8.96 13.19
CA LEU A 156 1.90 8.05 13.31
C LEU A 156 3.03 8.42 12.35
N TYR A 157 2.78 8.32 11.05
CA TYR A 157 3.75 8.55 9.99
C TYR A 157 3.03 8.78 8.66
N SER A 158 3.81 9.05 7.61
CA SER A 158 3.27 9.13 6.25
C SER A 158 4.05 8.25 5.30
N ALA A 159 3.37 7.63 4.33
CA ALA A 159 4.03 7.18 3.12
C ALA A 159 4.36 8.40 2.27
N GLY A 160 5.64 8.54 1.93
CA GLY A 160 6.18 9.71 1.23
C GLY A 160 5.71 9.83 -0.21
N GLN A 161 6.08 10.93 -0.85
CA GLN A 161 5.84 11.18 -2.28
C GLN A 161 6.40 10.04 -3.14
N ASN A 162 5.80 9.81 -4.31
CA ASN A 162 6.25 8.78 -5.26
C ASN A 162 6.21 7.34 -4.70
N THR A 163 5.42 7.07 -3.65
CA THR A 163 5.19 5.69 -3.20
C THR A 163 4.50 4.91 -4.32
N PRO A 164 5.06 3.79 -4.82
CA PRO A 164 4.50 3.05 -5.93
C PRO A 164 3.24 2.25 -5.54
N VAL A 165 2.57 1.69 -6.55
CA VAL A 165 1.58 0.61 -6.37
C VAL A 165 2.25 -0.59 -5.70
N GLY A 166 1.49 -1.30 -4.88
CA GLY A 166 1.94 -2.51 -4.20
C GLY A 166 1.60 -2.50 -2.71
N CYS A 167 2.05 -3.55 -2.03
CA CYS A 167 1.82 -3.76 -0.62
C CYS A 167 3.05 -3.39 0.23
N PHE A 168 2.84 -2.78 1.38
CA PHE A 168 3.87 -2.56 2.40
C PHE A 168 3.33 -2.71 3.81
N ASN A 169 4.20 -3.12 4.74
CA ASN A 169 3.84 -3.23 6.15
C ASN A 169 3.74 -1.85 6.80
N SER A 170 2.82 -1.74 7.76
CA SER A 170 2.59 -0.55 8.57
C SER A 170 2.79 -0.88 10.05
N GLN A 171 2.84 0.16 10.87
CA GLN A 171 2.50 0.00 12.29
C GLN A 171 1.00 -0.28 12.41
N LEU A 172 0.49 -0.49 13.63
CA LEU A 172 -0.96 -0.54 13.86
C LEU A 172 -1.58 0.80 13.44
N ILE A 173 -2.43 0.76 12.41
CA ILE A 173 -3.20 1.90 11.91
C ILE A 173 -4.69 1.57 11.95
N ASN A 174 -5.53 2.61 12.01
CA ASN A 174 -6.98 2.49 11.82
C ASN A 174 -7.51 3.48 10.78
N CYS A 175 -6.68 4.45 10.39
CA CYS A 175 -7.09 5.58 9.58
C CYS A 175 -5.97 6.05 8.67
N PHE A 176 -6.34 6.56 7.50
CA PHE A 176 -5.45 7.29 6.63
C PHE A 176 -6.09 8.57 6.09
N ARG A 177 -5.25 9.48 5.59
CA ARG A 177 -5.68 10.67 4.86
C ARG A 177 -4.72 10.93 3.72
N LEU A 178 -5.25 10.96 2.50
CA LEU A 178 -4.49 11.39 1.33
C LEU A 178 -4.55 12.92 1.21
N THR A 179 -3.40 13.58 1.07
CA THR A 179 -3.30 15.03 0.98
C THR A 179 -2.46 15.47 -0.22
N ILE A 180 -2.73 16.69 -0.70
CA ILE A 180 -1.87 17.39 -1.67
C ILE A 180 -0.94 18.31 -0.86
N ARG A 181 0.34 18.31 -1.19
CA ARG A 181 1.39 19.19 -0.64
C ARG A 181 1.92 20.18 -1.65
#